data_AF-A0A956Z027-F1
#
_entry.id   AF-A0A956Z027-F1
#
_cell.length_a   1.000
_cell.length_b   1.000
_cell.length_c   1.000
_cell.angle_alpha   90.00
_cell.angle_beta   90.00
_cell.angle_gamma   90.00
#
_symmetry.space_group_name_H-M   'P 1'
#
loop_
_entity.id
_entity.type
_entity.pdbx_description
1 polymer ?
#
loop_
_entity_poly.entity_id
_entity_poly.type
_entity_poly.pdbx_seq_one_letter_code
_entity_poly.pdbx_strand_id
1 'polypeptide(L)'
;MTTMESTAAGSRPTGLRRLLRASEVQEVLALVIMLALIVLVMASNSNLFLSPRNIINLLMDSTTVGMIAVFTTMLMISRGLDLSVASTAAMCGVIIGTSQGTIGLWPGVMLALIAGALVGLINGFLVTFVGINPLITTLGMLSITRGLAFVFADGLTIPVFD
;
A
#
# COMPACT_ATOMS: atom_id res chain seq x y z
N MET A 1 31.35 65.44 5.08
CA MET A 1 30.97 65.00 3.73
C MET A 1 31.12 63.49 3.70
N THR A 2 30.13 62.80 4.29
CA THR A 2 30.15 61.36 4.59
C THR A 2 29.51 60.57 3.45
N THR A 3 30.13 59.45 3.16
CA THR A 3 29.88 58.48 2.09
C THR A 3 28.46 57.93 2.11
N MET A 4 27.77 57.97 0.95
CA MET A 4 26.53 57.23 0.72
C MET A 4 26.87 55.75 0.50
N GLU A 5 26.70 54.92 1.53
CA GLU A 5 26.62 53.47 1.35
C GLU A 5 25.26 53.11 0.76
N SER A 6 25.29 52.78 -0.53
CA SER A 6 24.22 52.11 -1.25
C SER A 6 23.86 50.81 -0.52
N THR A 7 22.74 50.83 0.20
CA THR A 7 22.18 49.66 0.87
C THR A 7 21.68 48.69 -0.21
N ALA A 8 22.45 47.63 -0.47
CA ALA A 8 22.07 46.56 -1.37
C ALA A 8 20.71 45.99 -0.96
N ALA A 9 19.72 46.14 -1.85
CA ALA A 9 18.39 45.58 -1.71
C ALA A 9 18.49 44.05 -1.68
N GLY A 10 18.53 43.48 -0.48
CA GLY A 10 18.42 42.03 -0.27
C GLY A 10 17.13 41.53 -0.91
N SER A 11 17.27 40.76 -1.99
CA SER A 11 16.14 40.14 -2.69
C SER A 11 15.35 39.30 -1.68
N ARG A 12 14.18 39.81 -1.27
CA ARG A 12 13.24 39.06 -0.44
C ARG A 12 12.98 37.71 -1.12
N PRO A 13 13.15 36.57 -0.44
CA PRO A 13 12.87 35.28 -1.06
C PRO A 13 11.42 35.32 -1.56
N THR A 14 11.25 35.16 -2.87
CA THR A 14 9.97 35.02 -3.55
C THR A 14 9.13 33.97 -2.84
N GLY A 15 7.81 34.17 -2.72
CA GLY A 15 6.91 33.22 -2.03
C GLY A 15 7.07 31.77 -2.48
N LEU A 16 7.46 31.57 -3.76
CA LEU A 16 7.85 30.30 -4.35
C LEU A 16 9.02 29.61 -3.62
N ARG A 17 10.07 30.35 -3.23
CA ARG A 17 11.20 29.83 -2.44
C ARG A 17 10.84 29.49 -1.00
N ARG A 18 9.80 30.10 -0.44
CA ARG A 18 9.25 29.72 0.88
C ARG A 18 8.37 28.48 0.77
N LEU A 19 7.53 28.38 -0.26
CA LEU A 19 6.72 27.19 -0.54
C LEU A 19 7.60 25.96 -0.81
N LEU A 20 8.64 26.10 -1.62
CA LEU A 20 9.62 25.03 -1.92
C LEU A 20 10.51 24.63 -0.72
N ARG A 21 10.50 25.42 0.36
CA ARG A 21 11.22 25.13 1.61
C ARG A 21 10.31 24.54 2.70
N ALA A 22 9.02 24.37 2.43
CA ALA A 22 8.16 23.58 3.30
C ALA A 22 8.58 22.11 3.19
N SER A 23 8.77 21.43 4.33
CA SER A 23 9.20 20.04 4.39
C SER A 23 8.29 19.12 3.57
N GLU A 24 6.99 19.37 3.59
CA GLU A 24 5.97 18.64 2.81
C GLU A 24 6.22 18.72 1.30
N VAL A 25 6.55 19.91 0.80
CA VAL A 25 6.81 20.12 -0.64
C VAL A 25 8.12 19.45 -1.03
N GLN A 26 9.12 19.43 -0.15
CA GLN A 26 10.38 18.74 -0.40
C GLN A 26 10.21 17.22 -0.44
N GLU A 27 9.42 16.65 0.46
CA GLU A 27 9.12 15.21 0.48
C GLU A 27 8.38 14.78 -0.79
N VAL A 28 7.33 15.51 -1.18
CA VAL A 28 6.58 15.21 -2.41
C VAL A 28 7.48 15.36 -3.64
N LEU A 29 8.28 16.41 -3.72
CA LEU A 29 9.25 16.58 -4.83
C LEU A 29 10.24 15.43 -4.88
N ALA A 30 10.77 14.98 -3.74
CA ALA A 30 11.70 13.85 -3.69
C ALA A 30 11.04 12.56 -4.21
N LEU A 31 9.80 12.27 -3.81
CA LEU A 31 9.04 11.12 -4.29
C LEU A 31 8.78 11.19 -5.80
N VAL A 32 8.40 12.36 -6.32
CA VAL A 32 8.15 12.57 -7.75
C VAL A 32 9.44 12.41 -8.56
N ILE A 33 10.56 12.97 -8.08
CA ILE A 33 11.87 12.83 -8.73
C ILE A 33 12.29 11.35 -8.72
N MET A 34 12.13 10.66 -7.59
CA MET A 34 12.45 9.23 -7.48
C MET A 34 11.63 8.38 -8.45
N LEU A 35 10.32 8.64 -8.54
CA LEU A 35 9.43 7.97 -9.49
C LEU A 35 9.86 8.22 -10.94
N ALA A 36 10.17 9.48 -11.29
CA ALA A 36 10.63 9.83 -12.63
C ALA A 36 11.94 9.12 -13.00
N LEU A 37 12.89 9.03 -12.06
CA LEU A 37 14.13 8.28 -12.25
C LEU A 37 13.89 6.79 -12.48
N ILE A 38 13.00 6.17 -11.68
CA ILE A 38 12.64 4.75 -11.85
C ILE A 38 12.04 4.53 -13.24
N VAL A 39 11.10 5.37 -13.66
CA VAL A 39 10.46 5.28 -14.98
C VAL A 39 11.49 5.42 -16.10
N LEU A 40 12.41 6.40 -16.01
CA LEU A 40 13.45 6.62 -17.01
C LEU A 40 14.39 5.41 -17.14
N VAL A 41 14.84 4.87 -16.02
CA VAL A 41 15.74 3.71 -15.99
C VAL A 41 15.03 2.47 -16.52
N MET A 42 13.80 2.20 -16.11
CA MET A 42 13.08 1.00 -16.55
C MET A 42 12.70 1.08 -18.04
N ALA A 43 12.29 2.26 -18.52
CA ALA A 43 11.99 2.49 -19.94
C ALA A 43 13.23 2.33 -20.84
N SER A 44 14.42 2.69 -20.35
CA SER A 44 15.67 2.51 -21.12
C SER A 44 16.16 1.06 -21.15
N ASN A 45 15.85 0.27 -20.12
CA ASN A 45 16.25 -1.14 -20.05
C ASN A 45 15.27 -2.09 -20.78
N SER A 46 14.01 -1.70 -20.97
CA SER A 46 13.00 -2.56 -21.61
C SER A 46 11.99 -1.79 -22.44
N ASN A 47 11.90 -2.13 -23.73
CA ASN A 47 10.87 -1.60 -24.65
C ASN A 47 9.44 -2.00 -24.25
N LEU A 48 9.28 -3.03 -23.39
CA LEU A 48 7.97 -3.50 -22.92
C LEU A 48 7.49 -2.75 -21.66
N PHE A 49 8.36 -1.99 -21.00
CA PHE A 49 8.02 -1.34 -19.72
C PHE A 49 6.88 -0.33 -19.86
N LEU A 50 6.90 0.52 -20.90
CA LEU A 50 5.83 1.48 -21.17
C LEU A 50 4.72 0.91 -22.08
N SER A 51 4.68 -0.41 -22.27
CA SER A 51 3.59 -1.02 -23.04
C SER A 51 2.25 -0.82 -22.32
N PRO A 52 1.13 -0.64 -23.06
CA PRO A 52 -0.19 -0.47 -22.45
C PRO A 52 -0.54 -1.61 -21.49
N ARG A 53 -0.13 -2.85 -21.82
CA ARG A 53 -0.34 -4.02 -20.96
C ARG A 53 0.39 -3.90 -19.62
N ASN A 54 1.66 -3.49 -19.64
CA ASN A 54 2.41 -3.32 -18.40
C ASN A 54 1.89 -2.16 -17.57
N ILE A 55 1.49 -1.06 -18.20
CA ILE A 55 0.84 0.08 -17.52
C ILE A 55 -0.46 -0.36 -16.84
N ILE A 56 -1.32 -1.11 -17.54
CA ILE A 56 -2.57 -1.62 -16.97
C ILE A 56 -2.27 -2.57 -15.79
N ASN A 57 -1.29 -3.47 -15.92
CA ASN A 57 -0.91 -4.38 -14.83
C ASN A 57 -0.40 -3.61 -13.60
N LEU A 58 0.44 -2.59 -13.79
CA LEU A 58 0.93 -1.71 -12.71
C LEU A 58 -0.23 -0.95 -12.04
N LEU A 59 -1.18 -0.46 -12.83
CA LEU A 59 -2.36 0.24 -12.30
C LEU A 59 -3.28 -0.71 -11.52
N MET A 60 -3.49 -1.94 -12.00
CA MET A 60 -4.26 -2.96 -11.26
C MET A 60 -3.59 -3.33 -9.93
N ASP A 61 -2.28 -3.51 -9.92
CA ASP A 61 -1.53 -3.79 -8.68
C ASP A 61 -1.62 -2.63 -7.67
N SER A 62 -1.43 -1.39 -8.15
CA SER A 62 -1.57 -0.19 -7.32
C SER A 62 -2.98 0.02 -6.76
N THR A 63 -4.01 -0.41 -7.51
CA THR A 63 -5.41 -0.33 -7.07
C THR A 63 -5.64 -1.19 -5.82
N THR A 64 -5.00 -2.36 -5.74
CA THR A 64 -5.10 -3.26 -4.58
C THR A 64 -4.57 -2.58 -3.31
N VAL A 65 -3.38 -2.00 -3.38
CA VAL A 65 -2.78 -1.26 -2.25
C VAL A 65 -3.59 -0.01 -1.92
N GLY A 66 -4.07 0.72 -2.94
CA GLY A 66 -4.91 1.90 -2.78
C GLY A 66 -6.21 1.61 -2.06
N MET A 67 -6.92 0.54 -2.41
CA MET A 67 -8.13 0.11 -1.70
C MET A 67 -7.85 -0.19 -0.22
N ILE A 68 -6.79 -0.95 0.07
CA ILE A 68 -6.39 -1.26 1.46
C ILE A 68 -6.06 0.03 2.23
N ALA A 69 -5.35 0.97 1.62
CA ALA A 69 -4.99 2.24 2.23
C ALA A 69 -6.22 3.09 2.61
N VAL A 70 -7.25 3.13 1.75
CA VAL A 70 -8.51 3.85 2.05
C VAL A 70 -9.21 3.25 3.28
N PHE A 71 -9.36 1.92 3.34
CA PHE A 71 -10.03 1.27 4.47
C PHE A 71 -9.23 1.39 5.77
N THR A 72 -7.91 1.25 5.71
CA THR A 72 -7.04 1.44 6.90
C THR A 72 -7.02 2.89 7.39
N THR A 73 -7.15 3.86 6.50
CA THR A 73 -7.30 5.27 6.89
C THR A 73 -8.59 5.49 7.70
N MET A 74 -9.70 4.89 7.26
CA MET A 74 -10.96 4.95 8.01
C MET A 74 -10.82 4.36 9.42
N LEU A 75 -10.09 3.24 9.55
CA LEU A 75 -9.79 2.62 10.85
C LEU A 75 -8.91 3.52 11.74
N MET A 76 -7.87 4.15 11.17
CA MET A 76 -7.02 5.09 11.90
C MET A 76 -7.80 6.28 12.45
N ILE A 77 -8.76 6.81 11.68
CA ILE A 77 -9.65 7.90 12.13
C ILE A 77 -10.50 7.43 13.32
N SER A 78 -10.97 6.17 13.31
CA SER A 78 -11.69 5.56 14.43
C SER A 78 -10.79 5.17 15.62
N ARG A 79 -9.51 5.57 15.63
CA ARG A 79 -8.48 5.16 16.62
C ARG A 79 -8.19 3.65 16.65
N GLY A 80 -8.58 2.93 15.60
CA GLY A 80 -8.20 1.55 15.37
C GLY A 80 -6.90 1.47 14.56
N LEU A 81 -6.12 0.42 14.79
CA LEU A 81 -5.00 0.04 13.93
C LEU A 81 -5.25 -1.38 13.42
N ASP A 82 -5.18 -1.57 12.11
CA ASP A 82 -5.24 -2.90 11.50
C ASP A 82 -4.04 -3.13 10.58
N LEU A 83 -3.05 -3.81 11.14
CA LEU A 83 -1.85 -4.23 10.42
C LEU A 83 -2.07 -5.55 9.65
N SER A 84 -3.10 -6.32 10.00
CA SER A 84 -3.35 -7.65 9.44
C SER A 84 -3.97 -7.62 8.04
N VAL A 85 -4.49 -6.47 7.58
CA VAL A 85 -5.15 -6.36 6.28
C VAL A 85 -4.28 -6.81 5.11
N ALA A 86 -2.98 -6.50 5.13
CA ALA A 86 -2.07 -6.83 4.04
C ALA A 86 -1.81 -8.33 3.94
N SER A 87 -1.58 -8.99 5.08
CA SER A 87 -1.38 -10.45 5.11
C SER A 87 -2.68 -11.21 4.89
N THR A 88 -3.82 -10.66 5.32
CA THR A 88 -5.15 -11.20 5.01
C THR A 88 -5.43 -11.14 3.51
N ALA A 89 -5.15 -10.01 2.85
CA ALA A 89 -5.27 -9.88 1.40
C ALA A 89 -4.37 -10.89 0.66
N ALA A 90 -3.13 -11.07 1.11
CA ALA A 90 -2.22 -12.08 0.57
C ALA A 90 -2.77 -13.51 0.74
N MET A 91 -3.29 -13.85 1.93
CA MET A 91 -3.94 -15.15 2.19
C MET A 91 -5.14 -15.38 1.27
N CYS A 92 -5.98 -14.36 1.07
CA CYS A 92 -7.10 -14.41 0.14
C CYS A 92 -6.64 -14.65 -1.31
N GLY A 93 -5.54 -14.03 -1.74
CA GLY A 93 -4.93 -14.28 -3.04
C GLY A 93 -4.48 -15.73 -3.22
N VAL A 94 -3.84 -16.32 -2.20
CA VAL A 94 -3.44 -17.74 -2.20
C VAL A 94 -4.67 -18.65 -2.28
N ILE A 95 -5.71 -18.37 -1.50
CA ILE A 95 -6.98 -19.13 -1.54
C ILE A 95 -7.57 -19.11 -2.96
N ILE A 96 -7.63 -17.93 -3.60
CA ILE A 96 -8.15 -17.80 -4.96
C ILE A 96 -7.28 -18.59 -5.96
N GLY A 97 -5.96 -18.42 -5.92
CA GLY A 97 -5.05 -19.08 -6.86
C GLY A 97 -5.08 -20.61 -6.74
N THR A 98 -5.13 -21.15 -5.51
CA THR A 98 -5.23 -22.60 -5.27
C THR A 98 -6.61 -23.16 -5.63
N SER A 99 -7.66 -22.36 -5.47
CA SER A 99 -9.04 -22.76 -5.78
C SER A 99 -9.35 -22.73 -7.27
N GLN A 100 -8.69 -21.87 -8.04
CA GLN A 100 -8.98 -21.66 -9.46
C GLN A 100 -8.88 -22.96 -10.27
N GLY A 101 -7.84 -23.78 -10.01
CA GLY A 101 -7.62 -25.05 -10.70
C GLY A 101 -8.42 -26.24 -10.15
N THR A 102 -9.05 -26.12 -8.98
CA THR A 102 -9.73 -27.23 -8.29
C THR A 102 -11.25 -27.09 -8.31
N ILE A 103 -11.76 -25.94 -7.88
CA ILE A 103 -13.20 -25.63 -7.76
C ILE A 103 -13.65 -24.47 -8.65
N GLY A 104 -12.71 -23.80 -9.34
CA GLY A 104 -12.96 -22.67 -10.22
C GLY A 104 -12.79 -21.31 -9.53
N LEU A 105 -12.73 -20.25 -10.35
CA LEU A 105 -12.45 -18.88 -9.89
C LEU A 105 -13.52 -18.36 -8.91
N TRP A 106 -14.80 -18.41 -9.29
CA TRP A 106 -15.88 -17.80 -8.50
C TRP A 106 -16.05 -18.46 -7.12
N PRO A 107 -16.03 -19.80 -6.98
CA PRO A 107 -16.01 -20.43 -5.66
C PRO A 107 -14.79 -20.06 -4.82
N GLY A 108 -13.61 -19.94 -5.45
CA GLY A 108 -12.39 -19.45 -4.79
C GLY A 108 -12.52 -18.03 -4.25
N VAL A 109 -13.12 -17.13 -5.02
CA VAL A 109 -13.42 -15.75 -4.58
C VAL A 109 -14.37 -15.75 -3.38
N MET A 110 -15.43 -16.56 -3.41
CA MET A 110 -16.35 -16.67 -2.27
C MET A 110 -15.63 -17.19 -1.01
N LEU A 111 -14.79 -18.21 -1.14
CA LEU A 111 -14.02 -18.76 -0.03
C LEU A 111 -13.06 -17.72 0.57
N ALA A 112 -12.38 -16.96 -0.28
CA ALA A 112 -11.50 -15.88 0.13
C ALA A 112 -12.25 -14.74 0.84
N LEU A 113 -13.43 -14.34 0.36
CA LEU A 113 -14.26 -13.33 1.02
C LEU A 113 -14.72 -13.79 2.40
N ILE A 114 -15.13 -15.05 2.54
CA ILE A 114 -15.52 -15.64 3.84
C ILE A 114 -14.31 -15.64 4.78
N ALA A 115 -13.14 -16.08 4.32
CA ALA A 115 -11.93 -16.10 5.13
C ALA A 115 -11.51 -14.69 5.59
N GLY A 116 -11.52 -13.70 4.69
CA GLY A 116 -11.23 -12.30 5.03
C GLY A 116 -12.24 -11.71 6.02
N ALA A 117 -13.54 -11.98 5.83
CA ALA A 117 -14.58 -11.54 6.74
C ALA A 117 -14.43 -12.16 8.13
N LEU A 118 -14.06 -13.44 8.23
CA LEU A 118 -13.78 -14.10 9.51
C LEU A 118 -12.59 -13.46 10.24
N VAL A 119 -11.50 -13.14 9.52
CA VAL A 119 -10.36 -12.43 10.13
C VAL A 119 -10.79 -11.07 10.66
N GLY A 120 -11.53 -10.29 9.87
CA GLY A 120 -12.06 -9.00 10.30
C GLY A 120 -13.00 -9.11 11.49
N LEU A 121 -13.86 -10.13 11.52
CA LEU A 121 -14.77 -10.40 12.64
C LEU A 121 -14.00 -10.76 13.91
N ILE A 122 -12.96 -11.60 13.82
CA ILE A 122 -12.12 -11.98 14.96
C ILE A 122 -11.39 -10.75 15.50
N ASN A 123 -10.77 -9.95 14.63
CA ASN A 123 -10.11 -8.71 15.02
C ASN A 123 -11.08 -7.75 15.72
N GLY A 124 -12.23 -7.52 15.10
CA GLY A 124 -13.28 -6.66 15.65
C GLY A 124 -13.74 -7.16 17.01
N PHE A 125 -14.05 -8.45 17.13
CA PHE A 125 -14.51 -9.05 18.37
C PHE A 125 -13.49 -8.92 19.52
N LEU A 126 -12.22 -9.23 19.26
CA LEU A 126 -11.15 -9.15 20.26
C LEU A 126 -10.91 -7.70 20.72
N VAL A 127 -11.05 -6.73 19.81
CA VAL A 127 -10.87 -5.32 20.14
C VAL A 127 -12.09 -4.75 20.88
N THR A 128 -13.31 -4.98 20.38
CA THR A 128 -14.51 -4.31 20.91
C THR A 128 -15.09 -4.98 22.14
N PHE A 129 -15.06 -6.31 22.23
CA PHE A 129 -15.69 -7.05 23.33
C PHE A 129 -14.68 -7.55 24.35
N VAL A 130 -13.53 -8.08 23.91
CA VAL A 130 -12.49 -8.57 24.82
C VAL A 130 -11.61 -7.43 25.36
N GLY A 131 -11.53 -6.31 24.64
CA GLY A 131 -10.77 -5.13 25.06
C GLY A 131 -9.26 -5.26 24.86
N ILE A 132 -8.82 -6.13 23.95
CA ILE A 132 -7.39 -6.26 23.60
C ILE A 132 -6.98 -5.06 22.74
N ASN A 133 -5.77 -4.55 22.96
CA ASN A 133 -5.22 -3.45 22.17
C ASN A 133 -5.20 -3.82 20.65
N PRO A 134 -5.77 -2.97 19.75
CA PRO A 134 -5.80 -3.22 18.31
C PRO A 134 -4.44 -3.54 17.69
N LEU A 135 -3.37 -2.89 18.15
CA LEU A 135 -2.03 -3.12 17.65
C LEU A 135 -1.58 -4.56 17.92
N ILE A 136 -1.81 -5.07 19.14
CA ILE A 136 -1.40 -6.43 19.53
C ILE A 136 -2.26 -7.46 18.81
N THR A 137 -3.57 -7.25 18.77
CA THR A 137 -4.52 -8.13 18.08
C THR A 137 -4.14 -8.27 16.60
N THR A 138 -3.91 -7.17 15.90
CA THR A 138 -3.67 -7.19 14.46
C THR A 138 -2.23 -7.57 14.10
N LEU A 139 -1.23 -7.35 14.95
CA LEU A 139 0.11 -7.96 14.78
C LEU A 139 0.07 -9.49 14.94
N GLY A 140 -0.71 -9.98 15.90
CA GLY A 140 -0.95 -11.41 16.09
C GLY A 140 -1.66 -12.01 14.87
N MET A 141 -2.77 -11.42 14.44
CA MET A 141 -3.50 -11.88 13.25
C MET A 141 -2.70 -11.72 11.96
N LEU A 142 -1.81 -10.72 11.87
CA LEU A 142 -0.86 -10.62 10.76
C LEU A 142 0.02 -11.88 10.67
N SER A 143 0.55 -12.33 11.81
CA SER A 143 1.39 -13.53 11.86
C SER A 143 0.61 -14.80 11.54
N ILE A 144 -0.62 -14.92 12.07
CA ILE A 144 -1.50 -16.07 11.82
C ILE A 144 -1.88 -16.16 10.35
N THR A 145 -2.42 -15.08 9.78
CA THR A 145 -2.85 -15.06 8.35
C THR A 145 -1.69 -15.27 7.41
N ARG A 146 -0.50 -14.71 7.72
CA ARG A 146 0.72 -14.98 6.96
C ARG A 146 1.14 -16.44 7.04
N GLY A 147 1.11 -17.04 8.24
CA GLY A 147 1.41 -18.46 8.42
C GLY A 147 0.45 -19.36 7.65
N LEU A 148 -0.85 -19.07 7.72
CA LEU A 148 -1.87 -19.78 6.94
C LEU A 148 -1.66 -19.64 5.44
N ALA A 149 -1.32 -18.45 4.95
CA ALA A 149 -1.00 -18.24 3.55
C ALA A 149 0.20 -19.10 3.10
N PHE A 150 1.25 -19.19 3.93
CA PHE A 150 2.40 -20.06 3.65
C PHE A 150 2.02 -21.54 3.62
N VAL A 151 1.18 -21.99 4.55
CA VAL A 151 0.71 -23.38 4.60
C VAL A 151 -0.15 -23.70 3.38
N PHE A 152 -1.08 -22.82 3.01
CA PHE A 152 -1.95 -23.03 1.84
C PHE A 152 -1.19 -22.97 0.52
N ALA A 153 -0.09 -22.23 0.47
CA ALA A 153 0.76 -22.13 -0.72
C ALA A 153 1.85 -23.22 -0.77
N ASP A 154 1.94 -24.11 0.23
CA ASP A 154 3.08 -25.03 0.41
C ASP A 154 4.45 -24.33 0.35
N GLY A 155 4.51 -23.05 0.75
CA GLY A 155 5.71 -22.22 0.64
C GLY A 155 6.09 -21.77 -0.77
N LEU A 156 5.26 -22.06 -1.78
CA LEU A 156 5.51 -21.76 -3.19
C LEU A 156 4.72 -20.52 -3.67
N THR A 157 5.12 -19.96 -4.80
CA THR A 157 4.33 -18.94 -5.49
C THR A 157 3.20 -19.61 -6.26
N ILE A 158 1.95 -19.22 -5.97
CA ILE A 158 0.77 -19.70 -6.68
C ILE A 158 0.49 -18.77 -7.87
N PRO A 159 0.69 -19.20 -9.12
CA PRO A 159 0.26 -18.44 -10.28
C PRO A 159 -1.26 -18.44 -10.38
N VAL A 160 -1.84 -17.27 -10.64
CA VAL A 160 -3.24 -17.14 -11.04
C VAL A 160 -3.25 -17.15 -12.57
N PHE A 161 -4.01 -18.06 -13.16
CA PHE A 161 -4.13 -18.19 -14.61
C PHE A 161 -5.36 -17.42 -15.07
N ASP A 162 -5.14 -16.32 -15.78
CA ASP A 162 -6.19 -15.58 -16.50
C ASP A 162 -6.21 -15.98 -17.98
#